data_AF-A0A845RBK5-F1
#
_entry.id   AF-A0A845RBK5-F1
#
_cell.length_a   1.000
_cell.length_b   1.000
_cell.length_c   1.000
_cell.angle_alpha   90.00
_cell.angle_beta   90.00
_cell.angle_gamma   90.00
#
_symmetry.space_group_name_H-M   'P 1'
#
loop_
_entity.id
_entity.type
_entity.pdbx_description
1 polymer ?
#
loop_
_entity_poly.entity_id
_entity_poly.type
_entity_poly.pdbx_seq_one_letter_code
_entity_poly.pdbx_strand_id
1 'polypeptide(L)'
;MFFFGKKKHHPGQPHPDWPWTLNVGGELWPEFDTWEMIVSELRELNLEDPDSFLILEQKDPGDPKSYWFIQSAMNRAGPRPGWYTVEIGWGSRQGMALWDLDVRTVEEVIPYFRAAYDRKPVDRSGFEDVSDMLG
;
A
#
# COMPACT_ATOMS: atom_id res chain seq x y z
N MET A 1 -39.38 2.31 -4.58
CA MET A 1 -38.65 1.48 -3.59
C MET A 1 -37.21 1.43 -4.06
N PHE A 2 -36.31 2.22 -3.47
CA PHE A 2 -34.89 2.23 -3.88
C PHE A 2 -34.10 1.39 -2.89
N PHE A 3 -33.75 0.17 -3.28
CA PHE A 3 -32.79 -0.65 -2.57
C PHE A 3 -31.39 -0.16 -2.93
N PHE A 4 -30.84 0.76 -2.12
CA PHE A 4 -29.39 1.00 -2.11
C PHE A 4 -28.72 -0.19 -1.44
N GLY A 5 -28.55 -1.29 -2.19
CA GLY A 5 -27.61 -2.33 -1.78
C GLY A 5 -26.24 -1.69 -1.67
N LYS A 6 -25.69 -1.63 -0.44
CA LYS A 6 -24.29 -1.21 -0.25
C LYS A 6 -23.44 -2.06 -1.20
N LYS A 7 -22.81 -1.43 -2.18
CA LYS A 7 -21.83 -2.11 -3.03
C LYS A 7 -20.85 -2.79 -2.08
N LYS A 8 -20.67 -4.11 -2.22
CA LYS A 8 -19.65 -4.83 -1.44
C LYS A 8 -18.32 -4.14 -1.71
N HIS A 9 -17.67 -3.66 -0.65
CA HIS A 9 -16.34 -3.08 -0.73
C HIS A 9 -15.39 -4.16 -1.26
N HIS A 10 -14.55 -3.78 -2.23
CA HIS A 10 -13.61 -4.69 -2.83
C HIS A 10 -12.37 -4.76 -1.92
N PRO A 11 -12.01 -5.93 -1.36
CA PRO A 11 -10.99 -6.01 -0.31
C PRO A 11 -9.60 -5.54 -0.77
N GLY A 12 -9.31 -5.62 -2.07
CA GLY A 12 -8.08 -5.06 -2.67
C GLY A 12 -8.08 -3.55 -2.90
N GLN A 13 -8.94 -2.80 -2.22
CA GLN A 13 -9.01 -1.34 -2.27
C GLN A 13 -9.03 -0.77 -0.85
N PRO A 14 -8.55 0.47 -0.64
CA PRO A 14 -8.59 1.09 0.67
C PRO A 14 -10.02 1.20 1.20
N HIS A 15 -10.20 0.97 2.51
CA HIS A 15 -11.49 1.00 3.16
C HIS A 15 -11.88 2.45 3.52
N PRO A 16 -13.12 2.90 3.20
CA PRO A 16 -13.54 4.28 3.37
C PRO A 16 -13.74 4.71 4.83
N ASP A 17 -13.74 3.78 5.78
CA ASP A 17 -13.98 4.06 7.20
C ASP A 17 -12.81 3.64 8.11
N TRP A 18 -11.79 2.96 7.59
CA TRP A 18 -10.66 2.54 8.43
C TRP A 18 -9.65 3.69 8.61
N PRO A 19 -9.03 3.81 9.80
CA PRO A 19 -8.00 4.81 10.03
C PRO A 19 -6.75 4.50 9.19
N TRP A 20 -6.00 5.55 8.89
CA TRP A 20 -4.69 5.41 8.26
C TRP A 20 -3.58 5.37 9.31
N THR A 21 -2.56 4.56 9.04
CA THR A 21 -1.27 4.59 9.73
C THR A 21 -0.18 4.64 8.66
N LEU A 22 0.78 5.55 8.83
CA LEU A 22 2.00 5.57 8.02
C LEU A 22 3.09 4.83 8.78
N ASN A 23 3.81 3.94 8.10
CA ASN A 23 4.97 3.23 8.64
C ASN A 23 6.19 3.63 7.82
N VAL A 24 7.14 4.31 8.46
CA VAL A 24 8.38 4.78 7.86
C VAL A 24 9.51 3.95 8.46
N GLY A 25 10.04 2.99 7.71
CA GLY A 25 11.13 2.14 8.19
C GLY A 25 10.92 1.44 9.53
N GLY A 26 9.67 1.12 9.87
CA GLY A 26 9.28 0.49 11.14
C GLY A 26 8.71 1.45 12.18
N GLU A 27 8.86 2.77 12.00
CA GLU A 27 8.23 3.77 12.87
C GLU A 27 6.78 4.00 12.46
N LEU A 28 5.85 3.80 13.40
CA LEU A 28 4.41 3.94 13.18
C LEU A 28 3.93 5.35 13.54
N TRP A 29 3.32 6.01 12.57
CA TRP A 29 2.71 7.33 12.66
C TRP A 29 1.19 7.19 12.47
N PRO A 30 0.44 6.78 13.52
CA PRO A 30 -1.01 6.87 13.47
C PRO A 30 -1.41 8.33 13.35
N GLU A 31 -2.46 8.62 12.58
CA GLU A 31 -2.98 9.99 12.41
C GLU A 31 -1.96 10.99 11.82
N PHE A 32 -1.02 10.53 10.98
CA PHE A 32 -0.10 11.44 10.27
C PHE A 32 -0.85 12.54 9.51
N ASP A 33 -0.28 13.74 9.49
CA ASP A 33 -1.05 14.97 9.24
C ASP A 33 -1.27 15.31 7.75
N THR A 34 -0.36 14.93 6.84
CA THR A 34 -0.36 15.49 5.48
C THR A 34 0.06 14.53 4.37
N TRP A 35 -0.45 14.78 3.17
CA TRP A 35 -0.01 14.15 1.93
C TRP A 35 1.47 14.42 1.62
N GLU A 36 1.93 15.62 1.96
CA GLU A 36 3.30 16.07 1.75
C GLU A 36 4.31 15.22 2.53
N MET A 37 3.93 14.72 3.71
CA MET A 37 4.74 13.77 4.47
C MET A 37 4.99 12.50 3.66
N ILE A 38 3.94 11.87 3.12
CA ILE A 38 4.06 10.67 2.27
C ILE A 38 5.02 10.92 1.10
N VAL A 39 4.89 12.06 0.41
CA VAL A 39 5.74 12.39 -0.73
C VAL A 39 7.20 12.61 -0.31
N SER A 40 7.43 13.23 0.85
CA SER A 40 8.78 13.40 1.41
C SER A 40 9.42 12.05 1.68
N GLU A 41 8.74 11.18 2.43
CA GLU A 41 9.26 9.86 2.80
C GLU A 41 9.50 8.98 1.57
N LEU A 42 8.60 9.01 0.57
CA LEU A 42 8.81 8.29 -0.69
C LEU A 42 10.09 8.73 -1.41
N ARG A 43 10.43 10.02 -1.35
CA ARG A 43 11.64 10.57 -2.00
C ARG A 43 12.92 10.30 -1.21
N GLU A 44 12.81 9.97 0.07
CA GLU A 44 13.93 9.60 0.94
C GLU A 44 14.28 8.11 0.89
N LEU A 45 13.43 7.31 0.23
CA LEU A 45 13.71 5.90 -0.04
C LEU A 45 15.06 5.72 -0.75
N ASN A 46 15.89 4.82 -0.22
CA ASN A 46 17.24 4.60 -0.71
C ASN A 46 17.67 3.13 -0.60
N LEU A 47 18.64 2.73 -1.43
CA LEU A 47 19.13 1.36 -1.52
C LEU A 47 20.11 0.96 -0.42
N GLU A 48 20.68 1.92 0.31
CA GLU A 48 21.77 1.65 1.26
C GLU A 48 21.21 1.23 2.62
N ASP A 49 20.08 1.79 3.03
CA ASP A 49 19.43 1.52 4.32
C ASP A 49 18.39 0.36 4.24
N PRO A 50 18.62 -0.78 4.94
CA PRO A 50 17.75 -1.96 4.88
C PRO A 50 16.34 -1.71 5.40
N ASP A 51 16.19 -0.69 6.24
CA ASP A 51 14.91 -0.30 6.79
C ASP A 51 14.29 0.84 5.96
N SER A 52 14.81 1.12 4.75
CA SER A 52 14.27 2.14 3.86
C SER A 52 13.04 1.64 3.09
N PHE A 53 11.88 1.79 3.73
CA PHE A 53 10.59 1.50 3.13
C PHE A 53 9.51 2.44 3.70
N LEU A 54 8.43 2.60 2.93
CA LEU A 54 7.23 3.31 3.34
C LEU A 54 6.01 2.41 3.16
N ILE A 55 5.18 2.29 4.19
CA ILE A 55 3.87 1.62 4.12
C ILE A 55 2.79 2.61 4.52
N LEU A 56 1.76 2.74 3.70
CA LEU A 56 0.50 3.36 4.05
C LEU A 56 -0.53 2.25 4.28
N GLU A 57 -0.92 2.02 5.54
CA GLU A 57 -1.74 0.87 5.95
C GLU A 57 -3.05 1.27 6.65
N GLN A 58 -4.04 0.37 6.53
CA GLN A 58 -5.30 0.40 7.25
C GLN A 58 -5.54 -0.96 7.91
N LYS A 59 -5.96 -0.93 9.17
CA LYS A 59 -6.38 -2.12 9.93
C LYS A 59 -7.82 -1.92 10.37
N ASP A 60 -8.63 -2.97 10.29
CA ASP A 60 -10.00 -2.94 10.78
C ASP A 60 -10.00 -2.79 12.32
N PRO A 61 -10.59 -1.72 12.87
CA PRO A 61 -10.71 -1.57 14.32
C PRO A 61 -11.51 -2.69 15.00
N GLY A 62 -12.40 -3.37 14.25
CA GLY A 62 -13.23 -4.48 14.73
C GLY A 62 -12.66 -5.87 14.47
N ASP A 63 -11.65 -6.01 13.60
CA ASP A 63 -11.02 -7.29 13.28
C ASP A 63 -9.55 -7.12 12.88
N PRO A 64 -8.58 -7.30 13.79
CA PRO A 64 -7.17 -7.06 13.49
C PRO A 64 -6.59 -7.99 12.40
N LYS A 65 -7.31 -9.05 12.00
CA LYS A 65 -6.94 -9.91 10.87
C LYS A 65 -7.30 -9.32 9.51
N SER A 66 -8.11 -8.26 9.50
CA SER A 66 -8.57 -7.58 8.29
C SER A 66 -7.76 -6.30 8.10
N TYR A 67 -7.06 -6.22 6.98
CA TYR A 67 -6.14 -5.12 6.71
C TYR A 67 -5.99 -4.87 5.20
N TRP A 68 -5.52 -3.67 4.87
CA TRP A 68 -5.11 -3.28 3.53
C TRP A 68 -3.86 -2.40 3.64
N PHE A 69 -2.92 -2.51 2.71
CA PHE A 69 -1.78 -1.61 2.63
C PHE A 69 -1.33 -1.38 1.20
N ILE A 70 -0.63 -0.26 1.01
CA ILE A 70 0.28 -0.02 -0.10
C ILE A 70 1.66 0.28 0.46
N GLN A 71 2.71 -0.30 -0.11
CA GLN A 71 4.08 0.00 0.28
C GLN A 71 5.00 0.25 -0.91
N SER A 72 6.12 0.91 -0.64
CA SER A 72 7.22 0.99 -1.59
C SER A 72 8.57 0.96 -0.89
N ALA A 73 9.53 0.35 -1.56
CA ALA A 73 10.93 0.30 -1.20
C ALA A 73 11.76 0.23 -2.49
N MET A 74 13.04 0.58 -2.42
CA MET A 74 13.95 0.34 -3.54
C MET A 74 14.41 -1.12 -3.54
N ASN A 75 14.25 -1.79 -4.68
CA ASN A 75 14.57 -3.19 -4.87
C ASN A 75 16.09 -3.40 -4.81
N ARG A 76 16.56 -4.22 -3.86
CA ARG A 76 17.99 -4.48 -3.63
C ARG A 76 18.54 -5.66 -4.43
N ALA A 77 17.76 -6.73 -4.53
CA ALA A 77 18.24 -8.04 -4.98
C ALA A 77 17.29 -8.75 -5.96
N GLY A 78 16.18 -8.13 -6.32
CA GLY A 78 15.22 -8.66 -7.28
C GLY A 78 15.67 -8.51 -8.74
N PRO A 79 14.80 -8.84 -9.70
CA PRO A 79 15.14 -8.82 -11.14
C PRO A 79 15.49 -7.43 -11.66
N ARG A 80 15.13 -6.36 -10.92
CA ARG A 80 15.40 -4.97 -11.26
C ARG A 80 16.03 -4.21 -10.09
N PRO A 81 17.30 -4.48 -9.73
CA PRO A 81 17.96 -3.75 -8.65
C PRO A 81 17.99 -2.24 -8.92
N GLY A 82 17.71 -1.46 -7.90
CA GLY A 82 17.65 0.00 -7.95
C GLY A 82 16.36 0.59 -8.52
N TRP A 83 15.38 -0.24 -8.89
CA TRP A 83 14.03 0.20 -9.17
C TRP A 83 13.23 0.30 -7.88
N TYR A 84 12.07 0.96 -7.94
CA TYR A 84 11.11 0.97 -6.83
C TYR A 84 10.13 -0.16 -7.05
N THR A 85 9.84 -0.92 -6.00
CA THR A 85 8.71 -1.85 -6.00
C THR A 85 7.53 -1.14 -5.36
N VAL A 86 6.35 -1.23 -5.97
CA VAL A 86 5.07 -0.84 -5.38
C VAL A 86 4.31 -2.12 -5.08
N GLU A 87 3.92 -2.33 -3.83
CA GLU A 87 3.15 -3.50 -3.45
C GLU A 87 1.83 -3.10 -2.82
N ILE A 88 0.76 -3.82 -3.17
CA ILE A 88 -0.57 -3.66 -2.59
C ILE A 88 -0.96 -5.00 -2.01
N GLY A 89 -1.16 -5.02 -0.69
CA GLY A 89 -1.54 -6.21 0.04
C GLY A 89 -2.81 -6.02 0.83
N TRP A 90 -3.58 -7.09 0.97
CA TRP A 90 -4.75 -7.11 1.84
C TRP A 90 -4.98 -8.49 2.41
N GLY A 91 -5.59 -8.53 3.59
CA GLY A 91 -5.88 -9.77 4.29
C GLY A 91 -7.23 -9.71 4.98
N SER A 92 -7.80 -10.88 5.18
CA SER A 92 -8.99 -11.09 6.00
C SER A 92 -8.98 -12.53 6.51
N ARG A 93 -10.01 -12.90 7.29
CA ARG A 93 -10.22 -14.30 7.69
C ARG A 93 -10.42 -15.28 6.51
N GLN A 94 -10.71 -14.77 5.31
CA GLN A 94 -10.96 -15.59 4.12
C GLN A 94 -9.69 -15.85 3.29
N GLY A 95 -8.59 -15.15 3.59
CA GLY A 95 -7.36 -15.22 2.82
C GLY A 95 -6.68 -13.87 2.70
N MET A 96 -5.51 -13.90 2.09
CA MET A 96 -4.64 -12.76 1.86
C MET A 96 -4.20 -12.74 0.40
N ALA A 97 -3.88 -11.54 -0.09
CA ALA A 97 -3.33 -11.35 -1.42
C ALA A 97 -2.24 -10.27 -1.37
N LEU A 98 -1.27 -10.40 -2.26
CA LEU A 98 -0.17 -9.46 -2.44
C LEU A 98 0.10 -9.31 -3.93
N TRP A 99 0.05 -8.07 -4.41
CA TRP A 99 0.27 -7.73 -5.80
C TRP A 99 1.42 -6.72 -5.88
N ASP A 100 2.35 -6.88 -6.81
CA ASP A 100 3.51 -6.01 -6.95
C ASP A 100 3.69 -5.43 -8.37
N LEU A 101 4.44 -4.34 -8.44
CA LEU A 101 4.84 -3.69 -9.69
C LEU A 101 6.18 -2.98 -9.49
N ASP A 102 7.17 -3.29 -10.32
CA ASP A 102 8.43 -2.54 -10.37
C ASP A 102 8.33 -1.33 -11.31
N VAL A 103 8.72 -0.15 -10.81
CA VAL A 103 8.78 1.13 -11.54
C VAL A 103 10.16 1.78 -11.41
N ARG A 104 10.53 2.68 -12.32
CA ARG A 104 11.91 3.21 -12.40
C ARG A 104 12.14 4.38 -11.47
N THR A 105 11.14 5.22 -11.25
CA THR A 105 11.29 6.45 -10.47
C THR A 105 10.23 6.58 -9.40
N VAL A 106 10.55 7.32 -8.35
CA VAL A 106 9.60 7.62 -7.27
C VAL A 106 8.37 8.38 -7.79
N GLU A 107 8.52 9.17 -8.85
CA GLU A 107 7.42 9.88 -9.52
C GLU A 107 6.38 8.94 -10.13
N GLU A 108 6.75 7.70 -10.46
CA GLU A 108 5.82 6.66 -10.88
C GLU A 108 5.12 5.99 -9.68
N VAL A 109 5.74 5.99 -8.50
CA VAL A 109 5.17 5.45 -7.24
C VAL A 109 4.10 6.39 -6.68
N ILE A 110 4.39 7.70 -6.66
CA ILE A 110 3.56 8.73 -6.01
C ILE A 110 2.06 8.66 -6.42
N PRO A 111 1.68 8.49 -7.70
CA PRO A 111 0.27 8.41 -8.10
C PRO A 111 -0.51 7.25 -7.43
N TYR A 112 0.11 6.10 -7.16
CA TYR A 112 -0.56 4.98 -6.50
C TYR A 112 -0.88 5.32 -5.05
N PHE A 113 0.10 5.89 -4.33
CA PHE A 113 -0.11 6.40 -2.98
C PHE A 113 -1.13 7.53 -2.95
N ARG A 114 -1.16 8.39 -3.97
CA ARG A 114 -2.14 9.47 -4.07
C ARG A 114 -3.56 8.93 -4.21
N ALA A 115 -3.75 7.94 -5.07
CA ALA A 115 -5.05 7.29 -5.24
C ALA A 115 -5.52 6.65 -3.92
N ALA A 116 -4.62 5.94 -3.23
CA ALA A 116 -4.91 5.34 -1.94
C ALA A 116 -5.27 6.39 -0.88
N TYR A 117 -4.45 7.43 -0.70
CA TYR A 117 -4.65 8.51 0.26
C TYR A 117 -5.99 9.25 0.04
N ASP A 118 -6.33 9.55 -1.22
CA ASP A 118 -7.60 10.13 -1.62
C ASP A 118 -8.79 9.16 -1.47
N ARG A 119 -8.56 7.92 -1.01
CA ARG A 119 -9.54 6.82 -0.92
C ARG A 119 -10.24 6.53 -2.25
N LYS A 120 -9.51 6.70 -3.35
CA LYS A 120 -9.95 6.35 -4.70
C LYS A 120 -9.49 4.93 -5.04
N PRO A 121 -10.15 4.27 -6.01
CA PRO A 121 -9.65 3.01 -6.52
C PRO A 121 -8.21 3.17 -7.04
N VAL A 122 -7.30 2.36 -6.50
CA VAL A 122 -5.94 2.23 -7.00
C VAL A 122 -5.98 1.37 -8.26
N ASP A 123 -5.48 1.91 -9.37
CA ASP A 123 -5.32 1.16 -10.61
C ASP A 123 -4.20 0.14 -10.42
N ARG A 124 -4.51 -1.12 -10.66
CA ARG A 124 -3.58 -2.25 -10.51
C ARG A 124 -3.23 -2.86 -11.86
N SER A 125 -3.53 -2.16 -12.95
CA SER A 125 -3.18 -2.60 -14.30
C SER A 125 -1.65 -2.74 -14.40
N GLY A 126 -1.18 -3.94 -14.76
CA GLY A 126 0.25 -4.24 -14.87
C GLY A 126 0.90 -4.78 -13.60
N PHE A 127 0.18 -4.83 -12.47
CA PHE A 127 0.65 -5.53 -11.28
C PHE A 127 0.65 -7.05 -11.53
N GLU A 128 1.64 -7.74 -10.97
CA GLU A 128 1.71 -9.19 -10.90
C GLU A 128 1.07 -9.68 -9.59
N ASP A 129 0.36 -10.80 -9.64
CA ASP A 129 -0.19 -11.43 -8.45
C ASP A 129 0.86 -12.38 -7.86
N VAL A 130 1.44 -11.98 -6.72
CA VAL A 130 2.47 -12.73 -5.99
C VAL A 130 1.93 -13.32 -4.69
N SER A 131 0.60 -13.48 -4.57
CA SER A 131 -0.07 -13.98 -3.37
C SER A 131 0.41 -15.37 -2.94
N ASP A 132 0.87 -16.21 -3.88
CA ASP A 132 1.42 -17.54 -3.61
C ASP A 132 2.71 -17.49 -2.78
N MET A 133 3.39 -16.35 -2.72
CA MET A 133 4.60 -16.16 -1.91
C MET A 133 4.30 -15.91 -0.42
N LEU A 134 3.03 -15.72 -0.03
CA LEU A 134 2.60 -15.47 1.34
C LEU A 134 2.46 -16.75 2.21
N GLY A 135 2.95 -17.89 1.71
CA GLY A 135 2.77 -19.24 2.29
C GLY A 135 3.16 -19.42 3.75
#